data_AF-A0A6I2QVQ0-F1
#
_entry.id   AF-A0A6I2QVQ0-F1
#
_cell.length_a   1.000
_cell.length_b   1.000
_cell.length_c   1.000
_cell.angle_alpha   90.00
_cell.angle_beta   90.00
_cell.angle_gamma   90.00
#
_symmetry.space_group_name_H-M   'P 1'
#
loop_
_entity.id
_entity.type
_entity.pdbx_description
1 polymer ?
#
loop_
_entity_poly.entity_id
_entity_poly.type
_entity_poly.pdbx_seq_one_letter_code
_entity_poly.pdbx_strand_id
1 'polypeptide(L)'
;MDPTPEVYPPYRLVAEFMDGSRLLFDGLTEQQAMDALEAAQAQHGDIYWYDGVTDQHYERGVYHALLPRPPVIDMFDFTELILPEDGSTEEE
;
A
#
# COMPACT_ATOMS: atom_id res chain seq x y z
N MET A 1 29.26 -3.93 0.50
CA MET A 1 28.26 -3.85 -0.57
C MET A 1 27.15 -2.99 -0.05
N ASP A 2 27.12 -1.73 -0.45
CA ASP A 2 25.94 -0.90 -0.25
C ASP A 2 24.77 -1.62 -0.94
N PRO A 3 23.66 -1.92 -0.24
CA PRO A 3 22.50 -2.48 -0.91
C PRO A 3 22.09 -1.43 -1.93
N THR A 4 22.22 -1.76 -3.22
CA THR A 4 21.60 -0.95 -4.27
C THR A 4 20.15 -0.74 -3.83
N PRO A 5 19.70 0.51 -3.63
CA PRO A 5 18.32 0.73 -3.24
C PRO A 5 17.45 0.06 -4.29
N GLU A 6 16.71 -0.97 -3.88
CA GLU A 6 15.72 -1.59 -4.75
C GLU A 6 14.69 -0.50 -5.03
N VAL A 7 14.77 0.06 -6.24
CA VAL A 7 13.85 1.09 -6.70
C VAL A 7 12.58 0.36 -7.09
N TYR A 8 11.56 0.51 -6.24
CA TYR A 8 10.24 -0.02 -6.51
C TYR A 8 9.44 1.01 -7.31
N PRO A 9 9.03 0.70 -8.55
CA PRO A 9 8.17 1.57 -9.32
C PRO A 9 6.82 1.74 -8.60
N PRO A 10 6.20 2.93 -8.68
CA PRO A 10 4.98 3.24 -7.92
C PRO A 10 3.79 2.39 -8.34
N TYR A 11 3.70 1.96 -9.59
CA TYR A 11 2.65 1.09 -10.09
C TYR A 11 3.22 -0.23 -10.61
N ARG A 12 2.57 -1.34 -10.22
CA ARG A 12 2.90 -2.68 -10.70
C ARG A 12 1.64 -3.50 -10.92
N LEU A 13 1.42 -3.92 -12.15
CA LEU A 13 0.32 -4.78 -12.55
C LEU A 13 0.84 -6.19 -12.79
N VAL A 14 -0.03 -7.17 -12.63
CA VAL A 14 0.19 -8.56 -13.05
C VAL A 14 -0.88 -8.93 -14.06
N ALA A 15 -0.48 -9.57 -15.15
CA ALA A 15 -1.44 -10.07 -16.13
C ALA A 15 -1.12 -11.51 -16.50
N GLU A 16 -2.18 -12.27 -16.72
CA GLU A 16 -2.13 -13.60 -17.34
C GLU A 16 -2.68 -13.50 -18.75
N PHE A 17 -1.94 -14.04 -19.70
CA PHE A 17 -2.29 -14.05 -21.11
C PHE A 17 -2.91 -15.38 -21.51
N MET A 18 -3.61 -15.41 -22.64
CA MET A 18 -4.23 -16.62 -23.19
C MET A 18 -3.24 -17.74 -23.52
N ASP A 19 -1.97 -17.40 -23.70
CA ASP A 19 -0.86 -18.35 -23.85
C ASP A 19 -0.49 -19.07 -22.52
N GLY A 20 -1.08 -18.66 -21.39
CA GLY A 20 -0.77 -19.17 -20.04
C GLY A 20 0.46 -18.50 -19.40
N SER A 21 1.07 -17.55 -20.11
CA SER A 21 2.17 -16.72 -19.60
C SER A 21 1.64 -15.72 -18.56
N ARG A 22 2.36 -15.57 -17.44
CA ARG A 22 2.07 -14.57 -16.41
C ARG A 22 3.23 -13.59 -16.29
N LEU A 23 2.97 -12.30 -16.51
CA LEU A 23 3.99 -11.24 -16.53
C LEU A 23 3.64 -10.13 -15.56
N LEU A 24 4.68 -9.42 -15.12
CA LEU A 24 4.59 -8.23 -14.28
C LEU A 24 4.93 -7.00 -15.10
N PHE A 25 4.12 -5.95 -14.97
CA PHE A 25 4.27 -4.69 -15.67
C PHE A 25 4.46 -3.58 -14.67
N ASP A 26 5.63 -2.95 -14.69
CA ASP A 26 5.92 -1.78 -13.90
C ASP A 26 5.67 -0.47 -14.67
N GLY A 27 5.24 0.55 -13.92
CA GLY A 27 5.02 1.89 -14.46
C GLY A 27 5.21 2.97 -13.40
N LEU A 28 5.62 4.16 -13.84
CA LEU A 28 5.60 5.35 -13.00
C LEU A 28 4.17 5.86 -12.76
N THR A 29 3.25 5.50 -13.64
CA THR A 29 1.81 5.73 -13.54
C THR A 29 1.06 4.44 -13.86
N GLU A 30 -0.18 4.31 -13.38
CA GLU A 30 -1.05 3.18 -13.75
C GLU A 30 -1.15 3.04 -15.29
N GLN A 31 -1.27 4.16 -15.99
CA GLN A 31 -1.39 4.17 -17.45
C GLN A 31 -0.13 3.67 -18.16
N GLN A 32 1.08 3.93 -17.63
CA GLN A 32 2.30 3.33 -18.17
C GLN A 32 2.34 1.81 -17.97
N ALA A 33 1.90 1.34 -16.80
CA ALA A 33 1.83 -0.10 -16.54
C ALA A 33 0.79 -0.78 -17.45
N MET A 34 -0.34 -0.10 -17.73
CA MET A 34 -1.35 -0.57 -18.69
C MET A 34 -0.84 -0.59 -20.13
N ASP A 35 -0.15 0.47 -20.58
CA ASP A 35 0.42 0.52 -21.94
C ASP A 35 1.43 -0.61 -22.16
N ALA A 36 2.26 -0.90 -21.16
CA ALA A 36 3.20 -2.03 -21.20
C ALA A 36 2.49 -3.39 -21.26
N LEU A 37 1.36 -3.52 -20.54
CA LEU A 37 0.52 -4.70 -20.52
C LEU A 37 -0.18 -4.91 -21.89
N GLU A 38 -0.72 -3.86 -22.49
CA GLU A 38 -1.31 -3.89 -23.84
C GLU A 38 -0.24 -4.22 -24.90
N ALA A 39 0.97 -3.65 -24.78
CA ALA A 39 2.08 -3.94 -25.69
C ALA A 39 2.49 -5.43 -25.64
N ALA A 40 2.35 -6.09 -24.49
CA ALA A 40 2.60 -7.51 -24.35
C ALA A 40 1.54 -8.39 -25.03
N GLN A 41 0.34 -7.88 -25.29
CA GLN A 41 -0.69 -8.64 -26.02
C GLN A 41 -0.24 -9.01 -27.44
N ALA A 42 0.53 -8.14 -28.08
CA ALA A 42 1.08 -8.39 -29.41
C ALA A 42 2.02 -9.63 -29.44
N GLN A 43 2.56 -10.04 -28.29
CA GLN A 43 3.51 -11.14 -28.16
C GLN A 43 2.92 -12.38 -27.48
N HIS A 44 2.07 -12.20 -26.47
CA HIS A 44 1.54 -13.29 -25.64
C HIS A 44 0.05 -13.61 -25.91
N GLY A 45 -0.57 -12.89 -26.85
CA GLY A 45 -2.00 -12.99 -27.15
C GLY A 45 -2.85 -12.12 -26.23
N ASP A 46 -4.17 -12.28 -26.27
CA ASP A 46 -5.06 -11.47 -25.44
C ASP A 46 -4.83 -11.67 -23.94
N ILE A 47 -5.13 -10.63 -23.16
CA ILE A 47 -5.11 -10.68 -21.70
C ILE A 47 -6.31 -11.54 -21.26
N TYR A 48 -6.04 -12.60 -20.52
CA TYR A 48 -7.06 -13.42 -19.90
C TYR A 48 -7.60 -12.73 -18.62
N TRP A 49 -6.71 -12.24 -17.77
CA TRP A 49 -7.03 -11.33 -16.67
C TRP A 49 -5.82 -10.49 -16.29
N TYR A 50 -6.06 -9.35 -15.66
CA TYR A 50 -5.04 -8.56 -15.01
C TYR A 50 -5.53 -8.09 -13.64
N ASP A 51 -4.59 -7.87 -12.72
CA ASP A 51 -4.86 -7.32 -11.40
C ASP A 51 -3.66 -6.51 -10.89
N GLY A 52 -3.87 -5.70 -9.86
CA GLY A 52 -2.79 -4.97 -9.20
C GLY A 52 -1.99 -5.89 -8.27
N VAL A 53 -0.66 -5.85 -8.36
CA VAL A 53 0.19 -6.68 -7.48
C VAL A 53 -0.07 -6.33 -6.01
N THR A 54 -0.34 -7.35 -5.21
CA THR A 54 -0.49 -7.22 -3.76
C THR A 54 0.59 -8.06 -3.09
N ASP A 55 1.55 -7.41 -2.45
CA ASP A 55 2.72 -8.03 -1.81
C ASP A 55 3.18 -7.17 -0.61
N GLN A 56 4.34 -7.45 -0.01
CA GLN A 56 4.90 -6.68 1.09
C GLN A 56 5.06 -5.19 0.77
N HIS A 57 5.24 -4.87 -0.52
CA HIS A 57 5.54 -3.53 -1.01
C HIS A 57 4.38 -2.84 -1.75
N TYR A 58 3.34 -3.58 -2.14
CA TYR A 58 2.27 -3.08 -3.01
C TYR A 58 0.89 -3.43 -2.47
N GLU A 59 -0.06 -2.48 -2.48
CA GLU A 59 -1.50 -2.75 -2.37
C GLU A 59 -2.11 -2.55 -3.73
N ARG A 60 -2.80 -3.56 -4.27
CA ARG A 60 -3.59 -3.39 -5.50
C ARG A 60 -2.78 -2.72 -6.63
N GLY A 61 -1.49 -3.02 -6.68
CA GLY A 61 -0.54 -2.50 -7.64
C GLY A 61 0.09 -1.15 -7.30
N VAL A 62 -0.19 -0.54 -6.15
CA VAL A 62 0.38 0.75 -5.74
C VAL A 62 1.42 0.56 -4.64
N TYR A 63 2.62 1.13 -4.83
CA TYR A 63 3.72 1.02 -3.89
C TYR A 63 3.41 1.77 -2.57
N HIS A 64 3.38 1.03 -1.47
CA HIS A 64 2.94 1.52 -0.16
C HIS A 64 3.92 2.45 0.54
N ALA A 65 5.23 2.35 0.26
CA ALA A 65 6.21 3.15 1.01
C ALA A 65 6.20 4.65 0.65
N LEU A 66 5.39 5.05 -0.35
CA LEU A 66 5.08 6.45 -0.63
C LEU A 66 4.08 7.07 0.36
N LEU A 67 3.38 6.24 1.13
CA LEU A 67 2.51 6.69 2.20
C LEU A 67 3.30 6.61 3.52
N PRO A 68 3.54 7.73 4.22
CA PRO A 68 4.03 7.64 5.58
C PRO A 68 3.06 6.77 6.37
N ARG A 69 3.59 5.86 7.20
CA ARG A 69 2.75 5.07 8.11
C ARG A 69 1.79 6.02 8.83
N PRO A 70 0.47 5.74 8.83
CA PRO A 70 -0.46 6.59 9.56
C PRO A 70 0.03 6.71 11.01
N PRO A 71 0.05 7.93 11.58
CA PRO A 71 0.48 8.08 12.96
C PRO A 71 -0.43 7.23 13.85
N VAL A 72 0.18 6.45 14.75
CA VAL A 72 -0.55 5.77 15.82
C VAL A 72 -1.03 6.89 16.76
N ILE A 73 -2.35 7.08 16.85
CA ILE A 73 -2.96 7.97 17.83
C ILE A 73 -3.25 7.12 19.07
N ASP A 74 -2.39 7.21 20.07
CA ASP A 74 -2.71 6.72 21.42
C ASP A 74 -3.87 7.56 21.97
N MET A 75 -5.07 6.97 22.02
CA MET A 75 -6.23 7.58 22.65
C MET A 75 -6.07 7.44 24.17
N PHE A 76 -5.59 8.51 24.80
CA PHE A 76 -5.61 8.62 26.26
C PHE A 76 -7.05 8.82 26.74
N ASP A 77 -7.51 7.92 27.61
CA ASP A 77 -8.77 8.04 28.33
C ASP A 77 -8.58 9.01 29.51
N PHE A 78 -9.18 10.21 29.44
CA PHE A 78 -9.02 11.25 30.47
C PHE A 78 -9.96 11.05 31.67
N THR A 79 -10.78 10.00 31.70
CA THR A 79 -11.77 9.76 32.75
C THR A 79 -11.17 9.33 34.09
N GLU A 80 -9.89 8.94 34.13
CA GLU A 80 -9.16 8.63 35.36
C GLU A 80 -8.43 9.85 35.99
N LEU A 81 -8.51 11.03 35.39
CA LEU A 81 -7.92 12.28 35.91
C LEU A 81 -8.87 13.09 36.81
N ILE A 82 -10.06 12.57 37.12
CA ILE A 82 -10.94 13.14 38.13
C ILE A 82 -10.32 12.83 39.50
N LEU A 83 -9.42 13.71 39.94
CA LEU A 83 -8.94 13.79 41.31
C LEU A 83 -10.17 13.83 42.24
N PRO A 84 -10.23 13.02 43.33
CA PRO A 84 -11.28 13.20 44.32
C PRO A 84 -11.18 14.64 44.84
N GLU A 85 -12.27 15.40 44.68
CA GLU A 85 -12.38 16.74 45.24
C GLU A 85 -12.13 16.68 46.75
N ASP A 86 -11.25 17.57 47.20
CA ASP A 86 -10.90 17.80 48.60
C ASP A 86 -12.19 18.05 49.40
N GLY A 87 -12.66 16.99 50.07
CA GLY A 87 -13.88 17.00 50.87
C GLY A 87 -13.68 17.86 52.10
N SER A 88 -14.28 19.04 52.06
CA SER A 88 -14.50 19.96 53.16
C SER A 88 -14.86 19.23 54.45
N THR A 89 -14.02 19.33 55.48
CA THR A 89 -14.46 19.06 56.86
C THR A 89 -14.67 20.42 57.51
N GLU A 90 -15.92 20.91 57.44
CA GLU A 90 -16.42 21.91 58.38
C GLU A 90 -16.53 21.24 59.76
N GLU A 91 -15.58 21.54 60.64
CA GLU A 91 -15.77 21.44 62.09
C GLU A 91 -15.44 22.82 62.68
N GLU A 92 -16.47 23.58 63.08
CA GLU A 92 -16.64 24.17 64.43
C GLU A 92 -18.00 24.87 64.58
#